data_AF-A0A068WWN5-F1
#
_entry.id   AF-A0A068WWN5-F1
#
_cell.length_a   1.000
_cell.length_b   1.000
_cell.length_c   1.000
_cell.angle_alpha   90.00
_cell.angle_beta   90.00
_cell.angle_gamma   90.00
#
_symmetry.space_group_name_H-M   'P 1'
#
loop_
_entity.id
_entity.type
_entity.pdbx_description
1 polymer ?
#
loop_
_entity_poly.entity_id
_entity_poly.type
_entity_poly.pdbx_seq_one_letter_code
_entity_poly.pdbx_strand_id
1 'polypeptide(L)'
;MEFKESLRITSIRIQFQGGFAAEEALLRLWTKETKDNASSYPFHPTNTNSLQSFDFIDANACTSAAIIFKKATDLFGRIIVYQLDLSFA
;
A
#
# COMPACT_ATOMS: atom_id res chain seq x y z
N MET A 1 -9.27 -0.68 3.37
CA MET A 1 -9.95 -1.57 2.39
C MET A 1 -10.39 -2.81 3.13
N GLU A 2 -11.61 -3.26 2.90
CA GLU A 2 -12.14 -4.50 3.48
C GLU A 2 -12.55 -5.44 2.34
N PHE A 3 -12.24 -6.72 2.50
CA PHE A 3 -12.48 -7.77 1.52
C PHE A 3 -13.58 -8.72 2.03
N LYS A 4 -14.40 -9.23 1.12
CA LYS A 4 -15.49 -10.16 1.47
C LYS A 4 -14.97 -11.51 1.93
N GLU A 5 -13.83 -11.93 1.39
CA GLU A 5 -13.17 -13.18 1.68
C GLU A 5 -11.71 -12.94 2.07
N SER A 6 -11.07 -13.98 2.62
CA SER A 6 -9.66 -13.92 2.98
C SER A 6 -8.81 -14.03 1.71
N LEU A 7 -8.00 -13.00 1.44
CA LEU A 7 -7.19 -12.89 0.23
C LEU A 7 -5.71 -12.72 0.59
N ARG A 8 -4.81 -13.21 -0.27
CA ARG A 8 -3.37 -12.93 -0.17
C ARG A 8 -2.99 -11.88 -1.19
N ILE A 9 -2.61 -10.70 -0.72
CA ILE A 9 -2.15 -9.62 -1.60
C ILE A 9 -0.72 -9.91 -2.03
N THR A 10 -0.49 -10.12 -3.32
CA THR A 10 0.84 -10.43 -3.87
C THR A 10 1.57 -9.19 -4.36
N SER A 11 0.85 -8.15 -4.79
CA SER A 11 1.47 -6.90 -5.21
C SER A 11 0.55 -5.70 -5.12
N ILE A 12 1.16 -4.52 -5.04
CA ILE A 12 0.52 -3.21 -5.20
C ILE A 12 1.08 -2.56 -6.46
N ARG A 13 0.19 -2.04 -7.30
CA ARG A 13 0.58 -1.07 -8.33
C ARG A 13 0.00 0.28 -7.99
N ILE A 14 0.85 1.30 -7.98
CA ILE A 14 0.48 2.64 -7.55
C ILE A 14 1.09 3.69 -8.47
N GLN A 15 0.31 4.71 -8.81
CA GLN A 15 0.74 5.86 -9.59
C GLN A 15 0.41 7.14 -8.83
N PHE A 16 1.40 8.02 -8.68
CA PHE A 16 1.21 9.34 -8.11
C PHE A 16 1.12 10.39 -9.22
N GLN A 17 0.67 11.60 -8.88
CA GLN A 17 0.71 12.75 -9.80
C GLN A 17 2.14 13.20 -10.16
N GLY A 18 3.15 12.79 -9.37
CA GLY A 18 4.50 13.37 -9.38
C GLY A 18 4.54 14.70 -8.59
N GLY A 19 5.57 14.90 -7.77
CA GLY A 19 5.62 15.96 -6.74
C GLY A 19 4.83 15.63 -5.46
N PHE A 20 3.76 14.82 -5.57
CA PHE A 20 2.82 14.47 -4.52
C PHE A 20 2.89 12.99 -4.12
N ALA A 21 4.11 12.48 -3.88
CA ALA A 21 4.37 11.09 -3.52
C ALA A 21 4.74 10.95 -2.03
N ALA A 22 5.04 9.73 -1.63
CA ALA A 22 5.61 9.40 -0.33
C ALA A 22 6.96 8.69 -0.52
N GLU A 23 7.97 9.04 0.28
CA GLU A 23 9.29 8.37 0.23
C GLU A 23 9.26 6.98 0.88
N GLU A 24 8.30 6.75 1.78
CA GLU A 24 8.12 5.49 2.48
C GLU A 24 6.64 5.21 2.65
N ALA A 25 6.22 3.98 2.40
CA ALA A 25 4.86 3.54 2.62
C ALA A 25 4.84 2.15 3.28
N LEU A 26 3.76 1.84 3.98
CA LEU A 26 3.51 0.54 4.59
C LEU A 26 2.20 -0.02 4.08
N LEU A 27 2.22 -1.24 3.57
CA LEU A 27 1.02 -2.05 3.45
C LEU A 27 0.78 -2.74 4.79
N ARG A 28 -0.29 -2.37 5.50
CA ARG A 28 -0.77 -3.08 6.69
C ARG A 28 -1.87 -4.06 6.31
N LEU A 29 -1.74 -5.30 6.74
CA LEU A 29 -2.68 -6.40 6.49
C LEU A 29 -3.17 -7.01 7.80
N TRP A 30 -4.47 -7.28 7.90
CA TRP A 30 -5.03 -7.97 9.06
C TRP A 30 -6.30 -8.75 8.73
N THR A 31 -6.66 -9.63 9.66
CA THR A 31 -7.97 -10.29 9.75
C THR A 31 -8.77 -9.67 10.89
N LYS A 32 -10.04 -10.05 11.06
CA LYS A 32 -10.86 -9.55 12.18
C LYS A 32 -10.21 -9.86 13.54
N GLU A 33 -9.55 -11.00 13.64
CA GLU A 33 -8.91 -11.51 14.85
C GLU A 33 -7.54 -10.87 15.12
N THR A 34 -6.81 -10.48 14.06
CA THR A 34 -5.42 -10.00 14.17
C THR A 34 -5.29 -8.48 14.04
N LYS A 35 -6.38 -7.72 14.19
CA LYS A 35 -6.39 -6.26 13.98
C LYS A 35 -5.35 -5.51 14.82
N ASP A 36 -5.19 -5.88 16.09
CA ASP A 36 -4.23 -5.25 17.00
C ASP A 36 -2.77 -5.62 16.69
N ASN A 37 -2.56 -6.72 15.97
CA ASN A 37 -1.24 -7.21 15.54
C ASN A 37 -1.15 -7.32 14.01
N ALA A 38 -1.58 -6.26 13.31
CA ALA A 38 -1.58 -6.23 11.84
C ALA A 38 -0.15 -6.30 11.28
N SER A 39 0.08 -7.25 10.37
CA SER A 39 1.32 -7.41 9.61
C SER A 39 1.60 -6.17 8.78
N SER A 40 2.87 -5.78 8.66
CA SER A 40 3.27 -4.55 7.97
C SER A 40 4.39 -4.83 6.97
N TYR A 41 4.19 -4.43 5.73
CA TYR A 41 5.10 -4.65 4.61
C TYR A 41 5.53 -3.29 4.06
N PRO A 42 6.78 -2.85 4.31
CA PRO A 42 7.27 -1.58 3.80
C PRO A 42 7.54 -1.62 2.29
N PHE A 43 7.30 -0.50 1.62
CA PHE A 43 7.67 -0.25 0.24
C PHE A 43 8.05 1.23 0.05
N HIS A 44 8.85 1.52 -0.97
CA HIS A 44 9.47 2.83 -1.18
C HIS A 44 9.14 3.38 -2.57
N PRO A 45 8.07 4.18 -2.69
CA PRO A 45 7.76 4.85 -3.93
C PRO A 45 8.79 5.91 -4.31
N THR A 46 9.06 6.00 -5.61
CA THR A 46 9.83 7.10 -6.19
C THR A 46 8.87 8.24 -6.52
N ASN A 47 9.33 9.48 -6.35
CA ASN A 47 8.54 10.67 -6.71
C ASN A 47 8.47 10.88 -8.22
N THR A 48 7.65 10.08 -8.88
CA THR A 48 7.41 10.13 -10.33
C THR A 48 5.92 9.98 -10.61
N ASN A 49 5.51 10.34 -11.82
CA ASN A 49 4.15 10.09 -12.30
C ASN A 49 3.99 8.72 -12.99
N SER A 50 5.03 7.89 -13.01
CA SER A 50 4.98 6.57 -13.65
C SER A 50 4.28 5.57 -12.73
N LEU A 51 3.60 4.58 -13.32
CA LEU A 51 3.03 3.46 -12.58
C LEU A 51 4.18 2.63 -12.00
N GLN A 52 4.16 2.40 -10.69
CA GLN A 52 5.17 1.64 -9.95
C GLN A 52 4.54 0.37 -9.36
N SER A 53 5.28 -0.73 -9.37
CA SER A 53 4.82 -2.03 -8.85
C SER A 53 5.71 -2.50 -7.71
N PHE A 54 5.08 -3.01 -6.65
CA PHE A 54 5.73 -3.52 -5.45
C PHE A 54 5.18 -4.90 -5.14
N ASP A 55 6.04 -5.92 -5.22
CA ASP A 55 5.67 -7.31 -4.95
C ASP A 55 5.97 -7.65 -3.47
N PHE A 56 5.05 -8.39 -2.85
CA PHE A 56 5.15 -8.84 -1.46
C PHE A 56 5.22 -10.36 -1.43
N ILE A 57 6.40 -10.87 -1.08
CA ILE A 57 6.63 -12.31 -0.91
C ILE A 57 6.01 -12.73 0.43
N ASP A 58 5.25 -13.82 0.41
CA ASP A 58 4.65 -14.45 1.61
C ASP A 58 3.75 -13.51 2.43
N ALA A 59 2.98 -12.66 1.76
CA ALA A 59 1.97 -11.85 2.43
C ALA A 59 0.89 -12.74 3.10
N ASN A 60 0.60 -12.44 4.37
CA ASN A 60 -0.42 -13.15 5.12
C ASN A 60 -1.79 -12.98 4.47
N ALA A 61 -2.62 -14.02 4.56
CA ALA A 61 -4.02 -13.90 4.17
C ALA A 61 -4.71 -12.85 5.06
N CYS A 62 -5.52 -11.99 4.44
CA CYS A 62 -6.11 -10.85 5.11
C CYS A 62 -7.56 -10.64 4.65
N THR A 63 -8.37 -10.07 5.55
CA THR A 63 -9.71 -9.57 5.21
C THR A 63 -9.73 -8.05 5.15
N SER A 64 -8.61 -7.41 5.51
CA SER A 64 -8.50 -5.96 5.55
C SER A 64 -7.07 -5.52 5.27
N ALA A 65 -6.97 -4.40 4.55
CA ALA A 65 -5.70 -3.77 4.20
C ALA A 65 -5.76 -2.25 4.35
N ALA A 66 -4.64 -1.63 4.71
CA ALA A 66 -4.44 -0.19 4.67
C ALA A 66 -3.06 0.13 4.11
N ILE A 67 -2.96 1.23 3.38
CA ILE A 67 -1.68 1.80 2.97
C ILE A 67 -1.43 3.01 3.86
N ILE A 68 -0.30 3.01 4.56
CA ILE A 68 0.13 4.12 5.40
C ILE A 68 1.30 4.80 4.70
N PHE A 69 1.07 6.00 4.21
CA PHE A 69 2.14 6.81 3.64
C PHE A 69 2.88 7.56 4.76
N LYS A 70 4.20 7.53 4.68
CA LYS A 70 5.12 8.27 5.55
C LYS A 70 5.96 9.20 4.68
N LYS A 71 6.43 10.31 5.26
CA LYS A 71 7.35 11.24 4.58
C LYS A 71 6.83 11.66 3.19
N ALA A 72 5.76 12.44 3.19
CA ALA A 72 5.25 13.04 1.97
C ALA A 72 6.31 13.96 1.33
N THR A 73 6.41 13.95 0.00
CA THR A 73 7.38 14.78 -0.73
C THR A 73 6.86 16.20 -1.00
N ASP A 74 5.55 16.41 -0.90
CA ASP A 74 4.94 17.74 -1.03
C ASP A 74 5.15 18.58 0.24
N LEU A 75 5.37 19.89 0.07
CA LEU A 75 5.62 20.83 1.15
C LEU A 75 4.47 20.95 2.16
N PHE A 76 3.25 20.60 1.77
CA PHE A 76 2.06 20.63 2.64
C PHE A 76 1.62 19.22 3.07
N GLY A 77 2.44 18.21 2.80
CA GLY A 77 2.16 16.81 3.15
C GLY A 77 1.06 16.15 2.31
N ARG A 78 0.70 16.73 1.17
CA ARG A 78 -0.34 16.16 0.30
C ARG A 78 0.20 14.98 -0.50
N ILE A 79 -0.62 13.94 -0.61
CA ILE A 79 -0.35 12.77 -1.43
C ILE A 79 -1.51 12.59 -2.38
N ILE A 80 -1.22 12.48 -3.68
CA ILE A 80 -2.22 12.32 -4.73
C ILE A 80 -1.94 11.03 -5.47
N VAL A 81 -2.85 10.07 -5.33
CA VAL A 81 -2.81 8.76 -5.99
C VAL A 81 -3.78 8.78 -7.17
N TYR A 82 -3.28 8.52 -8.37
CA TYR A 82 -4.07 8.42 -9.59
C TYR A 82 -4.58 7.01 -9.87
N GLN A 83 -3.71 6.03 -9.64
CA GLN A 83 -4.05 4.63 -9.82
C GLN A 83 -3.59 3.84 -8.62
N LEU A 84 -4.44 2.92 -8.16
CA LEU A 84 -4.14 1.96 -7.11
C LEU A 84 -4.79 0.62 -7.48
N ASP A 85 -3.95 -0.36 -7.79
CA ASP A 85 -4.37 -1.74 -8.03
C ASP A 85 -3.74 -2.68 -7.00
N LEU A 86 -4.52 -3.67 -6.57
CA LEU A 86 -4.04 -4.79 -5.77
C LEU A 86 -4.10 -6.06 -6.60
N SER A 87 -3.02 -6.84 -6.58
CA SER A 87 -3.01 -8.20 -7.13
C SER A 87 -3.17 -9.22 -6.01
N PHE A 88 -3.86 -10.32 -6.30
CA PHE A 88 -4.17 -11.37 -5.34
C PHE A 88 -3.72 -12.73 -5.88
N ALA A 89 -3.37 -13.65 -4.99
CA ALA A 89 -3.17 -15.08 -5.28
C ALA A 89 -4.38 -15.93 -4.87
#